data_AF-A0A1I1JZA1-F1
#
_entry.id   AF-A0A1I1JZA1-F1
#
_cell.length_a   1.000
_cell.length_b   1.000
_cell.length_c   1.000
_cell.angle_alpha   90.00
_cell.angle_beta   90.00
_cell.angle_gamma   90.00
#
_symmetry.space_group_name_H-M   'P 1'
#
loop_
_entity.id
_entity.type
_entity.pdbx_description
1 polymer ?
#
loop_
_entity_poly.entity_id
_entity_poly.type
_entity_poly.pdbx_seq_one_letter_code
_entity_poly.pdbx_strand_id
1 'polypeptide(L)'
;MQPETGEHKDGDQVIDEKISVFVMDEPAIKRPFSNSRLKEKVDDSYIQDEFRHEQYVVVTEENRKILISGCAHNGILNILGEYERKYGSQPDAVISGFHLMKKSDYTDDEITEIIDTAKRLKEYRTTFYTCHCTGIKAYESMRCIMGSQLRYVHSGEEIRLEYQKGSREERRKLFMKWHKFFAWATVICFIITMMTGYEKK
;
A
#
# COMPACT_ATOMS: atom_id res chain seq x y z
N MET A 1 -2.31 -16.97 -37.61
CA MET A 1 -2.70 -15.63 -37.15
C MET A 1 -2.00 -15.43 -35.82
N GLN A 2 -0.85 -14.73 -35.82
CA GLN A 2 -0.18 -14.38 -34.58
C GLN A 2 -1.10 -13.40 -33.83
N PRO A 3 -1.31 -13.54 -32.51
CA PRO A 3 -2.02 -12.52 -31.77
C PRO A 3 -1.20 -11.23 -31.91
N GLU A 4 -1.84 -10.17 -32.40
CA GLU A 4 -1.28 -8.84 -32.38
C GLU A 4 -1.03 -8.49 -30.91
N THR A 5 0.25 -8.54 -30.53
CA THR A 5 0.72 -8.11 -29.21
C THR A 5 0.45 -6.63 -29.13
N GLY A 6 -0.62 -6.22 -28.44
CA GLY A 6 -0.81 -4.83 -28.07
C GLY A 6 0.49 -4.32 -27.43
N GLU A 7 0.93 -3.13 -27.84
CA GLU A 7 2.16 -2.52 -27.34
C GLU A 7 2.18 -2.58 -25.81
N HIS A 8 3.03 -3.45 -25.27
CA HIS A 8 3.36 -3.48 -23.86
C HIS A 8 4.15 -2.20 -23.62
N LYS A 9 3.51 -1.18 -23.08
CA LYS A 9 4.20 0.07 -22.78
C LYS A 9 5.07 -0.16 -21.55
N ASP A 10 6.38 -0.16 -21.77
CA ASP A 10 7.40 -0.33 -20.75
C ASP A 10 7.50 0.92 -19.87
N GLY A 11 6.92 0.86 -18.68
CA GLY A 11 7.15 1.86 -17.64
C GLY A 11 5.94 2.69 -17.23
N ASP A 12 6.21 3.62 -16.33
CA ASP A 12 5.23 4.54 -15.78
C ASP A 12 4.63 5.46 -16.85
N GLN A 13 3.33 5.75 -16.72
CA GLN A 13 2.58 6.61 -17.62
C GLN A 13 1.70 7.57 -16.85
N VAL A 14 1.59 8.79 -17.38
CA VAL A 14 0.59 9.76 -16.96
C VAL A 14 -0.50 9.77 -18.03
N ILE A 15 -1.71 9.40 -17.67
CA ILE A 15 -2.86 9.36 -18.59
C ILE A 15 -3.49 10.76 -18.68
N ASP A 16 -3.69 11.40 -17.54
CA ASP A 16 -4.15 12.79 -17.42
C ASP A 16 -3.68 13.41 -16.09
N GLU A 17 -4.18 14.60 -15.73
CA GLU A 17 -3.81 15.28 -14.48
C GLU A 17 -4.20 14.52 -13.18
N LYS A 18 -5.11 13.56 -13.26
CA LYS A 18 -5.65 12.79 -12.13
C LYS A 18 -5.23 11.34 -12.16
N ILE A 19 -4.94 10.77 -13.33
CA ILE A 19 -4.72 9.33 -13.51
C ILE A 19 -3.30 9.09 -13.99
N SER A 20 -2.57 8.29 -13.23
CA SER A 20 -1.29 7.72 -13.64
C SER A 20 -1.30 6.21 -13.48
N VAL A 21 -0.40 5.56 -14.21
CA VAL A 21 -0.14 4.12 -14.15
C VAL A 21 1.34 3.94 -13.84
N PHE A 22 1.67 3.04 -12.93
CA PHE A 22 3.05 2.65 -12.69
C PHE A 22 3.23 1.14 -12.76
N VAL A 23 4.47 0.73 -12.99
CA VAL A 23 4.92 -0.66 -12.93
C VAL A 23 5.95 -0.82 -11.81
N MET A 24 6.31 -2.07 -11.49
CA MET A 24 7.43 -2.33 -10.59
C MET A 24 8.76 -2.05 -11.31
N ASP A 25 9.60 -1.16 -10.77
CA ASP A 25 10.97 -0.98 -11.27
C ASP A 25 11.88 -2.13 -10.81
N GLU A 26 11.66 -2.61 -9.58
CA GLU A 26 12.44 -3.67 -8.95
C GLU A 26 11.60 -4.95 -8.75
N PRO A 27 12.20 -6.15 -8.87
CA PRO A 27 11.50 -7.40 -8.60
C PRO A 27 10.92 -7.46 -7.18
N ALA A 28 9.73 -8.04 -7.06
CA ALA A 28 9.10 -8.28 -5.76
C ALA A 28 9.96 -9.16 -4.86
N ILE A 29 10.19 -8.72 -3.61
CA ILE A 29 10.99 -9.45 -2.62
C ILE A 29 10.30 -10.77 -2.24
N LYS A 30 9.00 -10.71 -1.98
CA LYS A 30 8.17 -11.87 -1.65
C LYS A 30 6.82 -11.77 -2.35
N ARG A 31 6.46 -12.79 -3.13
CA ARG A 31 5.17 -12.90 -3.81
C ARG A 31 4.22 -13.83 -3.03
N PRO A 32 2.89 -13.69 -3.18
CA PRO A 32 1.93 -14.57 -2.53
C PRO A 32 2.15 -16.05 -2.87
N PHE A 33 2.01 -16.94 -1.87
CA PHE A 33 2.18 -18.40 -2.04
C PHE A 33 1.31 -19.02 -3.16
N SER A 34 0.14 -18.43 -3.41
CA SER A 34 -0.84 -18.83 -4.43
C SER A 34 -0.34 -18.67 -5.87
N ASN A 35 0.72 -17.88 -6.10
CA ASN A 35 1.35 -17.71 -7.42
C ASN A 35 2.13 -18.92 -7.92
N SER A 36 2.43 -19.91 -7.06
CA SER A 36 3.33 -21.03 -7.37
C SER A 36 2.98 -21.82 -8.64
N ARG A 37 1.71 -21.78 -9.07
CA ARG A 37 1.19 -22.45 -10.28
C ARG A 37 1.13 -21.57 -11.52
N LEU A 38 1.40 -20.27 -11.39
CA LEU A 38 1.36 -19.30 -12.48
C LEU A 38 2.76 -19.23 -13.10
N LYS A 39 2.85 -19.57 -14.38
CA LYS A 39 4.10 -19.77 -15.12
C LYS A 39 4.04 -19.04 -16.44
N GLU A 40 5.18 -18.51 -16.87
CA GLU A 40 5.37 -17.97 -18.22
C GLU A 40 5.96 -19.07 -19.11
N LYS A 41 5.48 -19.15 -20.36
CA LYS A 41 6.07 -20.05 -21.36
C LYS A 41 7.23 -19.33 -22.03
N VAL A 42 8.44 -19.86 -21.86
CA VAL A 42 9.65 -19.38 -22.51
C VAL A 42 10.24 -20.52 -23.32
N ASP A 43 10.29 -20.33 -24.64
CA ASP A 43 10.60 -21.36 -25.64
C ASP A 43 9.71 -22.61 -25.45
N ASP A 44 10.31 -23.77 -25.18
CA ASP A 44 9.63 -25.05 -24.93
C ASP A 44 9.47 -25.37 -23.43
N SER A 45 9.73 -24.40 -22.55
CA SER A 45 9.70 -24.58 -21.10
C SER A 45 8.71 -23.64 -20.41
N TYR A 46 8.33 -23.98 -19.16
CA TYR A 46 7.52 -23.12 -18.30
C TYR A 46 8.36 -22.70 -17.09
N ILE A 47 8.61 -21.40 -16.98
CA ILE A 47 9.35 -20.80 -15.86
C ILE A 47 8.39 -20.07 -14.93
N GLN A 48 8.82 -19.78 -13.70
CA GLN A 48 7.99 -19.02 -12.77
C GLN A 48 7.75 -17.62 -13.31
N ASP A 49 6.48 -17.21 -13.41
CA ASP A 49 6.12 -15.86 -13.84
C ASP A 49 6.59 -14.84 -12.79
N GLU A 50 7.25 -13.79 -13.25
CA GLU A 50 7.73 -12.68 -12.43
C GLU A 50 6.73 -11.53 -12.34
N PHE A 51 5.65 -11.58 -13.13
CA PHE A 51 4.55 -10.61 -13.18
C PHE A 51 5.00 -9.19 -13.57
N ARG A 52 5.99 -9.09 -14.46
CA ARG A 52 6.49 -7.80 -14.99
C ARG A 52 5.44 -7.01 -15.76
N HIS A 53 4.40 -7.68 -16.22
CA HIS A 53 3.26 -7.10 -16.93
C HIS A 53 2.19 -6.49 -16.02
N GLU A 54 2.27 -6.67 -14.70
CA GLU A 54 1.32 -6.03 -13.79
C GLU A 54 1.48 -4.50 -13.78
N GLN A 55 0.34 -3.82 -13.91
CA GLN A 55 0.23 -2.37 -13.87
C GLN A 55 -0.66 -1.95 -12.72
N TYR A 56 -0.36 -0.78 -12.16
CA TYR A 56 -1.09 -0.25 -11.01
C TYR A 56 -1.53 1.17 -11.30
N VAL A 57 -2.81 1.45 -11.08
CA VAL A 57 -3.41 2.74 -11.37
C VAL A 57 -3.43 3.58 -10.11
N VAL A 58 -3.03 4.85 -10.23
CA VAL A 58 -3.16 5.84 -9.18
C VAL A 58 -4.14 6.90 -9.63
N VAL A 59 -5.20 7.08 -8.86
CA VAL A 59 -6.18 8.15 -9.05
C VAL A 59 -5.93 9.23 -8.00
N THR A 60 -5.64 10.44 -8.46
CA THR A 60 -5.42 11.62 -7.66
C THR A 60 -6.63 12.53 -7.76
N GLU A 61 -7.28 12.80 -6.64
CA GLU A 61 -8.38 13.76 -6.55
C GLU A 61 -8.11 14.71 -5.37
N GLU A 62 -8.02 16.00 -5.65
CA GLU A 62 -7.57 17.02 -4.69
C GLU A 62 -6.25 16.62 -4.00
N ASN A 63 -6.30 16.33 -2.69
CA ASN A 63 -5.16 15.92 -1.87
C ASN A 63 -5.15 14.42 -1.55
N ARG A 64 -5.92 13.62 -2.31
CA ARG A 64 -6.05 12.19 -2.10
C ARG A 64 -5.43 11.41 -3.23
N LYS A 65 -4.83 10.28 -2.89
CA LYS A 65 -4.34 9.32 -3.86
C LYS A 65 -4.89 7.93 -3.54
N ILE A 66 -5.54 7.33 -4.53
CA ILE A 66 -6.13 6.00 -4.45
C ILE A 66 -5.32 5.09 -5.34
N LEU A 67 -4.82 3.99 -4.78
CA LEU A 67 -4.13 2.96 -5.53
C LEU A 67 -5.11 1.85 -5.92
N ILE A 68 -5.18 1.51 -7.19
CA ILE A 68 -6.01 0.45 -7.74
C ILE A 68 -5.12 -0.59 -8.42
N SER A 69 -5.33 -1.86 -8.08
CA SER A 69 -4.65 -3.00 -8.69
C SER A 69 -5.63 -4.15 -8.90
N GLY A 70 -5.30 -5.06 -9.82
CA GLY A 70 -6.07 -6.28 -10.08
C GLY A 70 -5.93 -7.28 -8.93
N CYS A 71 -5.05 -8.28 -9.10
CA CYS A 71 -4.84 -9.33 -8.10
C CYS A 71 -3.55 -9.19 -7.28
N ALA A 72 -2.70 -8.19 -7.53
CA ALA A 72 -1.46 -7.98 -6.78
C ALA A 72 -0.57 -9.23 -6.70
N HIS A 73 -0.28 -9.85 -7.86
CA HIS A 73 0.61 -11.00 -7.95
C HIS A 73 2.04 -10.64 -7.53
N ASN A 74 2.50 -9.41 -7.74
CA ASN A 74 3.76 -8.94 -7.15
C ASN A 74 3.69 -8.77 -5.62
N GLY A 75 2.54 -9.00 -4.98
CA GLY A 75 2.34 -8.91 -3.54
C GLY A 75 2.05 -7.49 -3.09
N ILE A 76 0.94 -7.30 -2.37
CA ILE A 76 0.45 -5.96 -1.99
C ILE A 76 1.48 -5.12 -1.23
N LEU A 77 2.32 -5.73 -0.39
CA LEU A 77 3.37 -5.03 0.35
C LEU A 77 4.47 -4.49 -0.56
N ASN A 78 4.86 -5.22 -1.61
CA ASN A 78 5.86 -4.73 -2.57
C ASN A 78 5.28 -3.58 -3.40
N ILE A 79 4.02 -3.70 -3.82
CA ILE A 79 3.32 -2.65 -4.57
C ILE A 79 3.22 -1.37 -3.74
N LEU A 80 2.91 -1.48 -2.44
CA LEU A 80 2.89 -0.33 -1.53
C LEU A 80 4.27 0.30 -1.33
N GLY A 81 5.32 -0.51 -1.21
CA GLY A 81 6.69 0.00 -1.12
C GLY A 81 7.10 0.75 -2.39
N GLU A 82 6.74 0.22 -3.54
CA GLU A 82 7.00 0.86 -4.83
C GLU A 82 6.21 2.16 -4.99
N TYR A 83 4.94 2.14 -4.59
CA TYR A 83 4.11 3.34 -4.52
C TYR A 83 4.74 4.41 -3.61
N GLU A 84 5.18 4.05 -2.40
CA GLU A 84 5.81 5.00 -1.47
C GLU A 84 7.09 5.60 -2.06
N ARG A 85 7.89 4.80 -2.79
CA ARG A 85 9.10 5.27 -3.48
C ARG A 85 8.78 6.27 -4.60
N LYS A 86 7.76 5.99 -5.42
CA LYS A 86 7.38 6.84 -6.56
C LYS A 86 6.61 8.09 -6.16
N TYR A 87 5.76 8.01 -5.13
CA TYR A 87 4.82 9.08 -4.76
C TYR A 87 5.18 9.80 -3.45
N GLY A 88 6.16 9.32 -2.70
CA GLY A 88 6.68 9.94 -1.46
C GLY A 88 5.69 9.92 -0.28
N SER A 89 4.62 9.14 -0.36
CA SER A 89 3.61 9.03 0.69
C SER A 89 2.88 7.69 0.61
N GLN A 90 2.06 7.39 1.62
CA GLN A 90 1.10 6.29 1.57
C GLN A 90 -0.13 6.68 0.75
N PRO A 91 -0.82 5.72 0.09
CA PRO A 91 -2.11 5.99 -0.52
C PRO A 91 -3.18 6.15 0.58
N ASP A 92 -4.18 7.00 0.35
CA ASP A 92 -5.29 7.16 1.30
C ASP A 92 -6.20 5.93 1.29
N ALA A 93 -6.36 5.31 0.10
CA ALA A 93 -7.09 4.07 -0.07
C ALA A 93 -6.41 3.16 -1.10
N VAL A 94 -6.61 1.85 -0.92
CA VAL A 94 -6.18 0.81 -1.85
C VAL A 94 -7.38 -0.04 -2.22
N ILE A 95 -7.57 -0.30 -3.51
CA ILE A 95 -8.57 -1.22 -4.03
C ILE A 95 -7.82 -2.32 -4.80
N SER A 96 -7.78 -3.54 -4.25
CA SER A 96 -7.05 -4.66 -4.87
C SER A 96 -7.48 -6.02 -4.33
N GLY A 97 -7.47 -7.04 -5.19
CA GLY A 97 -7.29 -8.41 -4.74
C GLY A 97 -5.85 -8.62 -4.25
N PHE A 98 -5.64 -9.46 -3.23
CA PHE A 98 -4.31 -9.71 -2.65
C PHE A 98 -3.72 -11.07 -3.04
N HIS A 99 -4.42 -11.81 -3.91
CA HIS A 99 -4.06 -13.16 -4.35
C HIS A 99 -3.72 -14.10 -3.19
N LEU A 100 -4.59 -14.21 -2.19
CA LEU A 100 -4.38 -15.12 -1.05
C LEU A 100 -5.30 -16.34 -1.11
N MET A 101 -6.22 -16.39 -2.07
CA MET A 101 -7.20 -17.45 -2.20
C MET A 101 -6.58 -18.78 -2.67
N LYS A 102 -7.01 -19.88 -2.06
CA LYS A 102 -6.80 -21.25 -2.55
C LYS A 102 -8.05 -22.11 -2.35
N LYS A 103 -8.13 -23.21 -3.10
CA LYS A 103 -9.24 -24.18 -3.03
C LYS A 103 -9.07 -25.21 -1.91
N SER A 104 -7.84 -25.54 -1.53
CA SER A 104 -7.53 -26.43 -0.41
C SER A 104 -7.42 -25.65 0.90
N ASP A 105 -7.28 -26.34 2.03
CA ASP A 105 -7.01 -25.65 3.30
C ASP A 105 -5.60 -25.06 3.33
N TYR A 106 -5.44 -23.98 4.09
CA TYR A 106 -4.15 -23.34 4.28
C TYR A 106 -3.22 -24.21 5.12
N THR A 107 -1.94 -24.23 4.77
CA THR A 107 -0.90 -24.74 5.66
C THR A 107 -0.59 -23.71 6.74
N ASP A 108 0.09 -24.11 7.81
CA ASP A 108 0.49 -23.21 8.89
C ASP A 108 1.38 -22.05 8.40
N ASP A 109 2.27 -22.33 7.44
CA ASP A 109 3.12 -21.31 6.82
C ASP A 109 2.30 -20.28 6.01
N GLU A 110 1.30 -20.73 5.26
CA GLU A 110 0.42 -19.84 4.48
C GLU A 110 -0.47 -18.99 5.39
N ILE A 111 -0.98 -19.56 6.49
CA ILE A 111 -1.71 -18.82 7.52
C ILE A 111 -0.80 -17.75 8.14
N THR A 112 0.44 -18.10 8.44
CA THR A 112 1.45 -17.18 8.99
C THR A 112 1.70 -16.03 8.02
N GLU A 113 1.84 -16.31 6.71
CA GLU A 113 1.97 -15.28 5.68
C GLU A 113 0.77 -14.33 5.60
N ILE A 114 -0.46 -14.86 5.68
CA ILE A 114 -1.69 -14.04 5.71
C ILE A 114 -1.70 -13.12 6.93
N ILE A 115 -1.38 -13.66 8.10
CA ILE A 115 -1.35 -12.92 9.38
C ILE A 115 -0.28 -11.83 9.34
N ASP A 116 0.92 -12.14 8.89
CA ASP A 116 2.02 -11.18 8.84
C ASP A 116 1.79 -10.08 7.80
N THR A 117 1.18 -10.43 6.67
CA THR A 117 0.69 -9.44 5.70
C THR A 117 -0.33 -8.50 6.36
N ALA A 118 -1.31 -9.03 7.08
CA ALA A 118 -2.32 -8.23 7.77
C ALA A 118 -1.72 -7.28 8.82
N LYS A 119 -0.77 -7.79 9.64
CA LYS A 119 -0.05 -6.98 10.63
C LYS A 119 0.71 -5.84 9.95
N ARG A 120 1.41 -6.12 8.85
CA ARG A 120 2.18 -5.08 8.16
C ARG A 120 1.27 -4.04 7.49
N LEU A 121 0.16 -4.47 6.89
CA LEU A 121 -0.84 -3.55 6.33
C LEU A 121 -1.52 -2.70 7.41
N LYS A 122 -1.70 -3.23 8.64
CA LYS A 122 -2.28 -2.49 9.77
C LYS A 122 -1.51 -1.22 10.12
N GLU A 123 -0.20 -1.20 9.86
CA GLU A 123 0.68 -0.07 10.17
C GLU A 123 0.49 1.12 9.21
N TYR A 124 -0.11 0.89 8.04
CA TYR A 124 -0.39 1.94 7.06
C TYR A 124 -1.56 2.82 7.51
N ARG A 125 -1.50 4.10 7.15
CA ARG A 125 -2.63 5.06 7.27
C ARG A 125 -3.55 4.99 6.05
N THR A 126 -3.81 3.77 5.58
CA THR A 126 -4.50 3.46 4.33
C THR A 126 -5.74 2.64 4.64
N THR A 127 -6.87 2.96 4.01
CA THR A 127 -8.05 2.08 4.02
C THR A 127 -7.95 1.10 2.86
N PHE A 128 -8.07 -0.19 3.15
CA PHE A 128 -7.98 -1.25 2.16
C PHE A 128 -9.36 -1.77 1.81
N TYR A 129 -9.58 -1.94 0.51
CA TYR A 129 -10.74 -2.55 -0.08
C TYR A 129 -10.26 -3.75 -0.89
N THR A 130 -10.80 -4.92 -0.60
CA THR A 130 -10.36 -6.16 -1.20
C THR A 130 -11.50 -7.00 -1.73
N CYS A 131 -11.22 -7.87 -2.69
CA CYS A 131 -12.23 -8.64 -3.40
C CYS A 131 -11.63 -9.91 -4.02
N HIS A 132 -12.48 -10.70 -4.66
CA HIS A 132 -12.14 -11.80 -5.59
C HIS A 132 -10.94 -12.67 -5.15
N CYS A 133 -9.74 -12.37 -5.69
CA CYS A 133 -8.49 -13.10 -5.51
C CYS A 133 -7.99 -13.19 -4.06
N THR A 134 -8.49 -12.35 -3.13
CA THR A 134 -8.14 -12.46 -1.71
C THR A 134 -8.76 -13.70 -1.07
N GLY A 135 -9.99 -14.03 -1.44
CA GLY A 135 -10.75 -15.13 -0.82
C GLY A 135 -11.30 -14.79 0.57
N ILE A 136 -12.48 -15.32 0.89
CA ILE A 136 -13.22 -14.99 2.12
C ILE A 136 -12.46 -15.43 3.38
N LYS A 137 -11.94 -16.66 3.41
CA LYS A 137 -11.19 -17.17 4.58
C LYS A 137 -9.99 -16.27 4.94
N ALA A 138 -9.19 -15.88 3.95
CA ALA A 138 -8.04 -15.01 4.19
C ALA A 138 -8.49 -13.60 4.61
N TYR A 139 -9.50 -13.04 3.94
CA TYR A 139 -10.09 -11.76 4.32
C TYR A 139 -10.54 -11.76 5.79
N GLU A 140 -11.25 -12.78 6.26
CA GLU A 140 -11.72 -12.88 7.64
C GLU A 140 -10.54 -12.90 8.64
N SER A 141 -9.50 -13.71 8.38
CA SER A 141 -8.30 -13.74 9.21
C SER A 141 -7.61 -12.36 9.27
N MET A 142 -7.46 -11.69 8.11
CA MET A 142 -6.87 -10.36 8.05
C MET A 142 -7.75 -9.31 8.75
N ARG A 143 -9.08 -9.40 8.61
CA ARG A 143 -10.06 -8.48 9.22
C ARG A 143 -10.02 -8.53 10.75
N CYS A 144 -9.77 -9.69 11.35
CA CYS A 144 -9.56 -9.81 12.80
C CYS A 144 -8.41 -8.92 13.31
N ILE A 145 -7.37 -8.72 12.50
CA ILE A 145 -6.20 -7.91 12.84
C ILE A 145 -6.42 -6.46 12.43
N MET A 146 -6.87 -6.25 11.19
CA MET A 146 -6.97 -4.92 10.56
C MET A 146 -8.19 -4.13 11.04
N GLY A 147 -9.24 -4.80 11.51
CA GLY A 147 -10.50 -4.18 11.92
C GLY A 147 -11.14 -3.42 10.77
N SER A 148 -11.70 -2.24 11.05
CA SER A 148 -12.40 -1.40 10.07
C SER A 148 -11.54 -0.92 8.88
N GLN A 149 -10.22 -1.11 8.96
CA GLN A 149 -9.25 -0.72 7.94
C GLN A 149 -9.30 -1.60 6.68
N LEU A 150 -9.76 -2.86 6.76
CA LEU A 150 -9.86 -3.76 5.61
C LEU A 150 -11.32 -4.11 5.32
N ARG A 151 -11.86 -3.72 4.17
CA ARG A 151 -13.26 -3.97 3.79
C ARG A 151 -13.32 -4.91 2.59
N TYR A 152 -14.27 -5.85 2.61
CA TYR A 152 -14.56 -6.66 1.43
C TYR A 152 -15.52 -5.92 0.51
N VAL A 153 -15.36 -6.09 -0.80
CA VAL A 153 -16.17 -5.44 -1.83
C VAL A 153 -16.69 -6.49 -2.79
N HIS A 154 -17.97 -6.39 -3.13
CA HIS A 154 -18.64 -7.27 -4.08
C HIS A 154 -18.84 -6.61 -5.45
N SER A 155 -19.05 -7.42 -6.49
CA SER A 155 -19.39 -6.93 -7.82
C SER A 155 -20.67 -6.09 -7.77
N GLY A 156 -20.63 -4.89 -8.37
CA GLY A 156 -21.76 -3.96 -8.39
C GLY A 156 -21.89 -3.07 -7.15
N GLU A 157 -21.00 -3.21 -6.17
CA GLU A 157 -20.97 -2.36 -4.99
C GLU A 157 -20.31 -1.00 -5.28
N GLU A 158 -20.89 0.08 -4.74
CA GLU A 158 -20.33 1.43 -4.82
C GLU A 158 -19.55 1.75 -3.53
N ILE A 159 -18.26 2.05 -3.67
CA ILE A 159 -17.42 2.47 -2.54
C ILE A 159 -17.41 4.00 -2.47
N ARG A 160 -17.95 4.56 -1.40
CA ARG A 160 -17.85 5.99 -1.10
C ARG A 160 -16.69 6.26 -0.16
N LEU A 161 -15.68 6.96 -0.65
CA LEU A 161 -14.50 7.32 0.13
C LEU A 161 -14.76 8.65 0.86
N GLU A 162 -15.19 8.58 2.12
CA GLU A 162 -15.60 9.79 2.85
C GLU A 162 -14.47 10.78 3.18
N TYR A 163 -14.72 12.04 2.78
CA TYR A 163 -14.10 13.33 3.05
C TYR A 163 -13.76 13.75 4.49
N GLN A 164 -12.85 13.15 5.27
CA GLN A 164 -12.52 13.74 6.59
C GLN A 164 -11.55 14.93 6.48
N LYS A 165 -12.03 16.07 5.95
CA LYS A 165 -11.31 17.33 5.66
C LYS A 165 -10.56 17.91 6.87
N GLY A 166 -11.10 17.74 8.08
CA GLY A 166 -10.55 18.35 9.31
C GLY A 166 -9.31 17.65 9.89
N SER A 167 -9.30 16.32 9.92
CA SER A 167 -8.37 15.59 10.80
C SER A 167 -6.89 15.73 10.44
N ARG A 168 -6.53 15.81 9.14
CA ARG A 168 -5.14 15.89 8.68
C ARG A 168 -4.57 17.29 8.86
N GLU A 169 -5.34 18.32 8.53
CA GLU A 169 -4.92 19.71 8.67
C GLU A 169 -4.90 20.15 10.14
N GLU A 170 -5.86 19.72 10.95
CA GLU A 170 -5.88 19.92 12.40
C GLU A 170 -4.72 19.19 13.08
N ARG A 171 -4.44 17.93 12.71
CA ARG A 171 -3.26 17.21 13.22
C ARG A 171 -1.96 17.90 12.83
N ARG A 172 -1.85 18.42 11.60
CA ARG A 172 -0.69 19.19 11.14
C ARG A 172 -0.55 20.51 11.90
N LYS A 173 -1.65 21.23 12.14
CA LYS A 173 -1.68 22.46 12.97
C LYS A 173 -1.30 22.17 14.41
N LEU A 174 -1.84 21.10 15.00
CA LEU A 174 -1.54 20.67 16.37
C LEU A 174 -0.06 20.26 16.51
N PHE A 175 0.46 19.49 15.55
CA PHE A 175 1.88 19.13 15.48
C PHE A 175 2.77 20.37 15.37
N MET A 176 2.45 21.32 14.48
CA MET A 176 3.20 22.56 14.32
C MET A 176 3.17 23.43 15.59
N LYS A 177 2.04 23.46 16.30
CA LYS A 177 1.91 24.15 17.59
C LYS A 177 2.84 23.53 18.64
N TRP A 178 2.86 22.20 18.76
CA TRP A 178 3.74 21.50 19.70
C TRP A 178 5.21 21.61 19.31
N HIS A 179 5.54 21.54 18.03
CA HIS A 179 6.92 21.72 17.56
C HIS A 179 7.45 23.11 17.90
N LYS A 180 6.64 24.16 17.71
CA LYS A 180 6.97 25.53 18.16
C LYS A 180 7.14 25.59 19.68
N PHE A 181 6.26 24.96 20.46
CA PHE A 181 6.38 24.92 21.92
C PHE A 181 7.71 24.29 22.36
N PHE A 182 8.08 23.13 21.81
CA PHE A 182 9.34 22.47 22.15
C PHE A 182 10.57 23.27 21.72
N ALA A 183 10.52 23.94 20.56
CA ALA A 183 11.61 24.81 20.12
C ALA A 183 11.82 26.02 21.06
N TRP A 184 10.76 26.59 21.63
CA TRP A 184 10.89 27.66 22.62
C TRP A 184 11.35 27.13 23.98
N ALA A 185 10.88 25.95 24.39
CA ALA A 185 11.31 25.32 25.63
C ALA A 185 12.82 25.03 25.65
N THR A 186 13.40 24.58 24.52
CA THR A 186 14.85 24.36 24.42
C THR A 186 15.65 25.65 24.50
N VAL A 187 15.19 26.74 23.87
CA VAL A 187 15.83 28.06 23.98
C VAL A 187 15.81 28.56 25.43
N ILE A 188 14.67 28.45 26.13
CA ILE A 188 14.54 28.85 27.53
C ILE A 188 15.47 28.02 28.43
N CYS A 189 15.51 26.70 28.25
CA CYS A 189 16.45 25.84 28.98
C CYS A 189 17.90 26.29 28.76
N PHE A 190 18.28 26.62 27.52
CA PHE A 190 19.64 27.09 27.21
C PHE A 190 19.97 28.41 27.93
N ILE A 191 19.03 29.36 27.95
CA ILE A 191 19.19 30.64 28.68
C ILE A 191 19.32 30.40 30.19
N ILE A 192 18.48 29.56 30.78
CA ILE A 192 18.55 29.23 32.21
C ILE A 192 19.88 28.56 32.54
N THR A 193 20.36 27.63 31.72
CA THR A 193 21.67 26.99 31.90
C THR A 193 22.81 28.00 31.80
N MET A 194 22.73 28.96 30.88
CA MET A 194 23.71 30.03 30.78
C MET A 194 23.69 30.95 32.01
N MET A 195 22.51 31.38 32.47
CA MET A 195 22.40 32.28 33.64
C MET A 195 22.84 31.59 34.94
N THR A 196 22.36 30.37 35.19
CA THR A 196 22.74 29.60 36.40
C THR A 196 24.20 29.12 36.35
N GLY A 197 24.76 28.91 35.15
CA GLY A 197 26.18 28.62 34.96
C GLY A 197 27.08 29.85 35.10
N TYR A 198 26.57 31.05 34.82
CA TYR A 198 27.32 32.31 34.91
C TYR A 198 27.45 32.81 36.36
N GLU A 199 26.46 32.57 37.23
CA GLU A 199 26.54 32.91 38.66
C GLU A 199 27.47 32.00 39.49
N LYS A 200 28.02 30.94 38.89
CA LYS A 200 28.99 30.02 39.52
C LYS A 200 30.47 30.34 39.21
N LYS A 201 30.76 31.51 38.64
CA LYS A 201 32.11 32.07 38.49
C LYS A 201 32.28 33.33 39.33
#